data_AF-A0A1D7UCP3-F1
#
_entry.id   AF-A0A1D7UCP3-F1
#
_cell.length_a   1.000
_cell.length_b   1.000
_cell.length_c   1.000
_cell.angle_alpha   90.00
_cell.angle_beta   90.00
_cell.angle_gamma   90.00
#
_symmetry.space_group_name_H-M   'P 1'
#
loop_
_entity.id
_entity.type
_entity.pdbx_description
1 polymer ?
#
loop_
_entity_poly.entity_id
_entity_poly.type
_entity_poly.pdbx_seq_one_letter_code
_entity_poly.pdbx_strand_id
1 'polypeptide(L)'
;MSVEALDRIAQAFGYEAGYFTAPRLPLPPEEAAAAMTETYSNLEPVAVAPMKSHRAVREAARCDAYLIHRPGVPDTYDDDIANLAEWLDLASFVLSELIAAGPSMEGRRRELYNGILASVGELERRGLTILSGVMSAPQDRLPDWKVAVVSITPRLTDPGAAKRRHLMVDRRVVALPARSSAT
;
A
#
# COMPACT_ATOMS: atom_id res chain seq x y z
N MET A 1 31.71 5.77 -25.48
CA MET A 1 32.05 6.35 -24.16
C MET A 1 33.38 5.77 -23.71
N SER A 2 34.24 6.55 -23.07
CA SER A 2 35.50 6.06 -22.49
C SER A 2 35.25 5.39 -21.12
N VAL A 3 36.15 4.49 -20.71
CA VAL A 3 36.14 3.84 -19.38
C VAL A 3 36.12 4.88 -18.27
N GLU A 4 36.95 5.92 -18.37
CA GLU A 4 36.98 7.04 -17.43
C GLU A 4 35.67 7.85 -17.36
N ALA A 5 34.90 7.89 -18.44
CA ALA A 5 33.58 8.53 -18.41
C ALA A 5 32.57 7.68 -17.64
N LEU A 6 32.63 6.35 -17.80
CA LEU A 6 31.78 5.41 -17.08
C LEU A 6 32.14 5.33 -15.60
N ASP A 7 33.43 5.41 -15.23
CA ASP A 7 33.85 5.42 -13.83
C ASP A 7 33.43 6.70 -13.11
N ARG A 8 33.51 7.86 -13.78
CA ARG A 8 32.98 9.12 -13.24
C ARG A 8 31.47 9.05 -13.00
N ILE A 9 30.74 8.39 -13.90
CA ILE A 9 29.30 8.17 -13.73
C ILE A 9 29.04 7.21 -12.55
N ALA A 10 29.76 6.09 -12.47
CA ALA A 10 29.65 5.14 -11.35
C ALA A 10 29.83 5.84 -10.00
N GLN A 11 30.91 6.62 -9.86
CA GLN A 11 31.19 7.38 -8.64
C GLN A 11 30.13 8.44 -8.33
N ALA A 12 29.59 9.12 -9.35
CA ALA A 12 28.50 10.09 -9.15
C ALA A 12 27.22 9.43 -8.59
N PHE A 13 26.99 8.15 -8.90
CA PHE A 13 25.90 7.35 -8.34
C PHE A 13 26.28 6.59 -7.05
N GLY A 14 27.48 6.84 -6.50
CA GLY A 14 27.95 6.21 -5.25
C GLY A 14 28.50 4.79 -5.42
N TYR A 15 28.78 4.36 -6.65
CA TYR A 15 29.39 3.08 -6.94
C TYR A 15 30.92 3.19 -7.08
N GLU A 16 31.63 2.08 -6.87
CA GLU A 16 33.08 2.03 -7.04
C GLU A 16 33.51 2.21 -8.51
N ALA A 17 34.74 2.70 -8.72
CA ALA A 17 35.35 2.71 -10.04
C ALA A 17 35.44 1.28 -10.58
N GLY A 18 35.08 1.08 -11.85
CA GLY A 18 34.97 -0.25 -12.42
C GLY A 18 33.57 -0.86 -12.36
N TYR A 19 32.61 -0.29 -11.63
CA TYR A 19 31.27 -0.89 -11.48
C TYR A 19 30.55 -1.17 -12.81
N PHE A 20 30.71 -0.28 -13.80
CA PHE A 20 30.10 -0.43 -15.12
C PHE A 20 31.02 -1.08 -16.17
N THR A 21 32.29 -1.29 -15.86
CA THR A 21 33.30 -1.73 -16.83
C THR A 21 33.94 -3.07 -16.47
N ALA A 22 33.84 -3.49 -15.21
CA ALA A 22 34.22 -4.82 -14.76
C ALA A 22 33.30 -5.88 -15.40
N PRO A 23 33.85 -7.04 -15.82
CA PRO A 23 33.06 -8.16 -16.29
C PRO A 23 32.04 -8.57 -15.23
N ARG A 24 30.74 -8.50 -15.55
CA ARG A 24 29.68 -9.00 -14.66
C ARG A 24 29.77 -10.51 -14.65
N LEU A 25 30.28 -11.07 -13.55
CA LEU A 25 30.18 -12.49 -13.29
C LEU A 25 28.72 -12.80 -12.96
N PRO A 26 28.07 -13.77 -13.64
CA PRO A 26 26.75 -14.23 -13.25
C PRO A 26 26.80 -14.68 -11.80
N LEU A 27 25.78 -14.30 -11.00
CA LEU A 27 25.62 -14.88 -9.68
C LEU A 27 25.56 -16.41 -9.80
N PRO A 28 26.25 -17.15 -8.93
CA PRO A 28 26.05 -18.59 -8.81
C PRO A 28 24.54 -18.89 -8.71
N PRO A 29 24.04 -19.98 -9.32
CA PRO A 29 22.60 -20.29 -9.33
C PRO A 29 21.96 -20.29 -7.93
N GLU A 30 22.71 -20.71 -6.91
CA GLU A 30 22.25 -20.74 -5.51
C GLU A 30 22.08 -19.32 -4.92
N GLU A 31 23.02 -18.41 -5.19
CA GLU A 31 22.94 -17.01 -4.73
C GLU A 31 21.84 -16.25 -5.49
N ALA A 32 21.69 -16.52 -6.78
CA ALA A 32 20.59 -15.97 -7.57
C ALA A 32 19.23 -16.46 -7.05
N ALA A 33 19.10 -17.75 -6.74
CA ALA A 33 17.89 -18.32 -6.16
C ALA A 33 17.60 -17.73 -4.77
N ALA A 34 18.61 -17.61 -3.91
CA ALA A 34 18.48 -17.01 -2.58
C ALA A 34 18.03 -15.54 -2.66
N ALA A 35 18.63 -14.74 -3.53
CA ALA A 35 18.24 -13.35 -3.75
C ALA A 35 16.80 -13.23 -4.29
N MET A 36 16.38 -14.13 -5.19
CA MET A 36 15.00 -14.19 -5.66
C MET A 36 14.03 -14.59 -4.54
N THR A 37 14.38 -15.58 -3.72
CA THR A 37 13.57 -15.98 -2.57
C THR A 37 13.46 -14.84 -1.57
N GLU A 38 14.56 -14.19 -1.18
CA GLU A 38 14.54 -13.07 -0.24
C GLU A 38 13.66 -11.91 -0.74
N THR A 39 13.77 -11.58 -2.03
CA THR A 39 13.07 -10.45 -2.63
C THR A 39 11.58 -10.73 -2.81
N TYR A 40 11.22 -11.93 -3.28
CA TYR A 40 9.86 -12.19 -3.77
C TYR A 40 9.04 -13.14 -2.88
N SER A 41 9.65 -13.88 -1.95
CA SER A 41 8.92 -14.85 -1.12
C SER A 41 7.87 -14.22 -0.20
N ASN A 42 8.05 -12.95 0.14
CA ASN A 42 7.13 -12.22 1.02
C ASN A 42 6.02 -11.47 0.26
N LEU A 43 6.01 -11.51 -1.08
CA LEU A 43 4.99 -10.83 -1.86
C LEU A 43 3.71 -11.65 -1.92
N GLU A 44 2.61 -11.02 -1.49
CA GLU A 44 1.27 -11.58 -1.55
C GLU A 44 0.41 -10.83 -2.59
N PRO A 45 -0.27 -11.55 -3.51
CA PRO A 45 -1.21 -10.92 -4.42
C PRO A 45 -2.52 -10.57 -3.70
N VAL A 46 -2.76 -9.28 -3.53
CA VAL A 46 -3.99 -8.75 -2.94
C VAL A 46 -4.96 -8.36 -4.05
N ALA A 47 -6.15 -8.97 -4.07
CA ALA A 47 -7.21 -8.59 -5.01
C ALA A 47 -7.70 -7.17 -4.71
N VAL A 48 -7.74 -6.32 -5.74
CA VAL A 48 -8.14 -4.92 -5.63
C VAL A 48 -9.18 -4.53 -6.67
N ALA A 49 -10.01 -3.55 -6.30
CA ALA A 49 -11.01 -2.95 -7.17
C ALA A 49 -11.16 -1.45 -6.86
N PRO A 50 -11.75 -0.66 -7.77
CA PRO A 50 -12.03 0.76 -7.50
C PRO A 50 -12.89 0.94 -6.24
N MET A 51 -12.48 1.86 -5.37
CA MET A 51 -13.16 2.14 -4.09
C MET A 51 -14.40 3.03 -4.29
N LYS A 52 -15.40 2.53 -5.03
CA LYS A 52 -16.56 3.32 -5.50
C LYS A 52 -17.89 2.98 -4.85
N SER A 53 -17.89 2.06 -3.90
CA SER A 53 -19.11 1.55 -3.29
C SER A 53 -19.04 1.57 -1.77
N HIS A 54 -20.21 1.70 -1.13
CA HIS A 54 -20.36 1.54 0.32
C HIS A 54 -19.83 0.18 0.80
N ARG A 55 -19.92 -0.85 -0.05
CA ARG A 55 -19.36 -2.18 0.23
C ARG A 55 -17.84 -2.12 0.37
N ALA A 56 -17.14 -1.52 -0.59
CA ALA A 56 -15.68 -1.39 -0.55
C ALA A 56 -15.23 -0.57 0.67
N VAL A 57 -15.92 0.53 0.96
CA VAL A 57 -15.68 1.34 2.16
C VAL A 57 -15.85 0.51 3.43
N ARG A 58 -16.95 -0.24 3.54
CA ARG A 58 -17.21 -1.09 4.71
C ARG A 58 -16.19 -2.23 4.86
N GLU A 59 -15.74 -2.82 3.76
CA GLU A 59 -14.72 -3.88 3.78
C GLU A 59 -13.38 -3.31 4.27
N ALA A 60 -12.97 -2.12 3.78
CA ALA A 60 -11.77 -1.44 4.26
C ALA A 60 -11.89 -1.03 5.73
N ALA A 61 -13.00 -0.40 6.12
CA ALA A 61 -13.21 0.12 7.47
C ALA A 61 -13.37 -0.98 8.54
N ARG A 62 -13.57 -2.25 8.14
CA ARG A 62 -13.60 -3.39 9.06
C ARG A 62 -12.23 -4.06 9.26
N CYS A 63 -11.20 -3.55 8.60
CA CYS A 63 -9.84 -4.03 8.79
C CYS A 63 -9.22 -3.43 10.06
N ASP A 64 -8.20 -4.10 10.57
CA ASP A 64 -7.50 -3.72 11.80
C ASP A 64 -6.44 -2.63 11.55
N ALA A 65 -5.98 -2.50 10.30
CA ALA A 65 -5.02 -1.48 9.88
C ALA A 65 -5.18 -1.12 8.39
N TYR A 66 -4.53 -0.02 8.00
CA TYR A 66 -4.51 0.49 6.63
C TYR A 66 -3.08 0.56 6.09
N LEU A 67 -2.88 0.07 4.87
CA LEU A 67 -1.68 0.29 4.08
C LEU A 67 -2.01 1.24 2.93
N ILE A 68 -1.62 2.50 3.05
CA ILE A 68 -1.77 3.50 1.98
C ILE A 68 -0.53 3.48 1.09
N HIS A 69 -0.65 2.87 -0.08
CA HIS A 69 0.41 2.76 -1.08
C HIS A 69 0.25 3.83 -2.17
N ARG A 70 1.15 4.83 -2.17
CA ARG A 70 1.02 6.04 -3.02
C ARG A 70 2.25 6.35 -3.91
N PRO A 71 2.74 5.40 -4.74
CA PRO A 71 3.97 5.59 -5.49
C PRO A 71 3.84 6.72 -6.53
N GLY A 72 4.81 7.64 -6.53
CA GLY A 72 4.89 8.73 -7.50
C GLY A 72 3.77 9.78 -7.38
N VAL A 73 3.00 9.76 -6.29
CA VAL A 73 1.99 10.79 -6.00
C VAL A 73 2.70 12.03 -5.45
N PRO A 74 2.51 13.23 -6.06
CA PRO A 74 3.13 14.46 -5.56
C PRO A 74 2.63 14.87 -4.17
N ASP A 75 3.48 15.58 -3.42
CA ASP A 75 3.18 16.04 -2.06
C ASP A 75 1.97 16.99 -1.97
N THR A 76 1.56 17.59 -3.09
CA THR A 76 0.36 18.44 -3.20
C THR A 76 -0.96 17.71 -2.88
N TYR A 77 -0.91 16.39 -2.73
CA TYR A 77 -2.04 15.54 -2.36
C TYR A 77 -1.96 15.04 -0.91
N ASP A 78 -0.92 15.39 -0.16
CA ASP A 78 -0.67 14.83 1.17
C ASP A 78 -1.83 15.10 2.13
N ASP A 79 -2.34 16.33 2.16
CA ASP A 79 -3.48 16.71 3.00
C ASP A 79 -4.75 15.96 2.60
N ASP A 80 -5.00 15.77 1.30
CA ASP A 80 -6.18 15.06 0.82
C ASP A 80 -6.12 13.56 1.15
N ILE A 81 -4.93 12.97 1.07
CA ILE A 81 -4.68 11.57 1.41
C ILE A 81 -4.74 11.36 2.92
N ALA A 82 -4.21 12.29 3.71
CA ALA A 82 -4.33 12.30 5.16
C ALA A 82 -5.81 12.40 5.57
N ASN A 83 -6.57 13.31 4.96
CA ASN A 83 -8.01 13.41 5.18
C ASN A 83 -8.75 12.10 4.84
N LEU A 84 -8.41 11.44 3.72
CA LEU A 84 -8.98 10.12 3.41
C LEU A 84 -8.65 9.08 4.51
N ALA A 85 -7.40 9.07 5.00
CA ALA A 85 -6.99 8.18 6.08
C ALA A 85 -7.79 8.44 7.36
N GLU A 86 -7.96 9.70 7.76
CA GLU A 86 -8.74 10.09 8.93
C GLU A 86 -10.21 9.65 8.81
N TRP A 87 -10.80 9.80 7.63
CA TRP A 87 -12.16 9.31 7.37
C TRP A 87 -12.27 7.79 7.52
N LEU A 88 -11.27 7.04 7.07
CA LEU A 88 -11.21 5.58 7.24
C LEU A 88 -11.04 5.19 8.72
N ASP A 89 -10.17 5.88 9.45
CA ASP A 89 -9.97 5.65 10.88
C ASP A 89 -11.26 5.93 11.67
N LEU A 90 -11.94 7.04 11.38
CA LEU A 90 -13.24 7.35 11.96
C LEU A 90 -14.28 6.26 11.64
N ALA A 91 -14.27 5.75 10.41
CA ALA A 91 -15.17 4.65 10.03
C ALA A 91 -14.88 3.35 10.75
N SER A 92 -13.61 2.98 10.92
CA SER A 92 -13.23 1.82 11.73
C SER A 92 -13.67 1.98 13.18
N PHE A 93 -13.41 3.15 13.77
CA PHE A 93 -13.83 3.46 15.13
C PHE A 93 -15.36 3.33 15.32
N VAL A 94 -16.16 3.92 14.43
CA VAL A 94 -17.63 3.87 14.49
C VAL A 94 -18.19 2.46 14.26
N LEU A 95 -17.49 1.63 13.48
CA LEU A 95 -17.89 0.26 13.18
C LEU A 95 -17.43 -0.75 14.23
N SER A 96 -16.50 -0.38 15.10
CA SER A 96 -16.10 -1.18 16.25
C SER A 96 -17.30 -1.51 17.14
N GLU A 97 -17.34 -2.74 17.67
CA GLU A 97 -18.46 -3.28 18.46
C GLU A 97 -18.76 -2.44 19.71
N LEU A 98 -17.83 -1.59 20.15
CA LEU A 98 -17.97 -0.69 21.29
C LEU A 98 -19.10 0.35 21.13
N ILE A 99 -19.48 0.69 19.88
CA ILE A 99 -20.44 1.76 19.56
C ILE A 99 -21.65 1.21 18.78
N ALA A 100 -21.59 -0.05 18.35
CA ALA A 100 -22.50 -0.62 17.36
C ALA A 100 -23.82 -1.15 17.94
N ALA A 101 -24.63 -0.32 18.62
CA ALA A 101 -26.00 -0.70 18.99
C ALA A 101 -27.00 0.47 18.92
N GLY A 102 -27.71 0.58 17.80
CA GLY A 102 -28.94 1.39 17.70
C GLY A 102 -29.33 1.79 16.27
N PRO A 103 -30.64 1.86 15.93
CA PRO A 103 -31.14 2.29 14.62
C PRO A 103 -30.73 3.73 14.25
N SER A 104 -30.44 4.58 15.25
CA SER A 104 -29.87 5.93 15.05
C SER A 104 -28.49 5.92 14.38
N MET A 105 -27.77 4.80 14.39
CA MET A 105 -26.42 4.71 13.84
C MET A 105 -26.40 4.36 12.34
N GLU A 106 -27.51 3.89 11.77
CA GLU A 106 -27.55 3.48 10.36
C GLU A 106 -27.48 4.69 9.40
N GLY A 107 -28.21 5.77 9.71
CA GLY A 107 -28.11 7.03 8.97
C GLY A 107 -26.70 7.62 9.05
N ARG A 108 -26.12 7.63 10.25
CA ARG A 108 -24.75 8.12 10.50
C ARG A 108 -23.68 7.29 9.76
N ARG A 109 -23.84 5.97 9.67
CA ARG A 109 -22.95 5.10 8.86
C ARG A 109 -23.02 5.43 7.37
N ARG A 110 -24.21 5.69 6.85
CA ARG A 110 -24.39 6.06 5.44
C ARG A 110 -23.73 7.39 5.12
N GLU A 111 -23.88 8.38 5.99
CA GLU A 111 -23.21 9.69 5.88
C GLU A 111 -21.69 9.53 5.91
N LEU A 112 -21.17 8.73 6.83
CA LEU A 112 -19.74 8.43 6.94
C LEU A 112 -19.19 7.78 5.67
N TYR A 113 -19.88 6.79 5.12
CA TYR A 113 -19.48 6.16 3.86
C TYR A 113 -19.56 7.13 2.67
N ASN A 114 -20.55 8.02 2.65
CA ASN A 114 -20.63 9.05 1.64
C ASN A 114 -19.49 10.06 1.75
N GLY A 115 -19.05 10.41 2.98
CA GLY A 115 -17.88 11.26 3.21
C GLY A 115 -16.60 10.66 2.63
N ILE A 116 -16.36 9.36 2.89
CA ILE A 116 -15.23 8.62 2.31
C ILE A 116 -15.31 8.61 0.78
N LEU A 117 -16.48 8.28 0.22
CA LEU A 117 -16.66 8.25 -1.24
C LEU A 117 -16.52 9.62 -1.88
N ALA A 118 -16.92 10.70 -1.19
CA ALA A 118 -16.68 12.06 -1.65
C ALA A 118 -15.18 12.39 -1.66
N SER A 119 -14.44 12.02 -0.61
CA SER A 119 -12.98 12.18 -0.56
C SER A 119 -12.28 11.40 -1.67
N VAL A 120 -12.69 10.15 -1.92
CA VAL A 120 -12.20 9.33 -3.03
C VAL A 120 -12.54 9.98 -4.38
N GLY A 121 -13.77 10.45 -4.56
CA GLY A 121 -14.22 11.11 -5.78
C GLY A 121 -13.43 12.38 -6.10
N GLU A 122 -13.06 13.15 -5.08
CA GLU A 122 -12.23 14.35 -5.22
C GLU A 122 -10.80 14.01 -5.67
N LEU A 123 -10.17 13.02 -5.04
CA LEU A 123 -8.85 12.51 -5.47
C LEU A 123 -8.89 12.00 -6.92
N GLU A 124 -9.94 11.26 -7.30
CA GLU A 124 -10.12 10.78 -8.67
C GLU A 124 -10.29 11.93 -9.67
N ARG A 125 -11.07 12.95 -9.30
CA ARG A 125 -11.31 14.15 -10.13
C ARG A 125 -10.01 14.92 -10.40
N ARG A 126 -9.10 14.94 -9.42
CA ARG A 126 -7.78 15.56 -9.54
C ARG A 126 -6.76 14.68 -10.29
N GLY A 127 -7.19 13.53 -10.81
CA GLY A 127 -6.39 12.71 -11.70
C GLY A 127 -5.68 11.54 -11.01
N LEU A 128 -6.09 11.16 -9.80
CA LEU A 128 -5.63 9.92 -9.17
C LEU A 128 -6.55 8.75 -9.54
N THR A 129 -6.04 7.54 -9.31
CA THR A 129 -6.80 6.29 -9.33
C THR A 129 -6.72 5.70 -7.94
N ILE A 130 -7.87 5.37 -7.35
CA ILE A 130 -7.98 4.80 -6.01
C ILE A 130 -8.50 3.37 -6.11
N LEU A 131 -7.68 2.41 -5.71
CA LEU A 131 -8.05 1.01 -5.60
C LEU A 131 -7.99 0.58 -4.14
N SER A 132 -8.90 -0.30 -3.73
CA SER A 132 -8.92 -0.89 -2.40
C SER A 132 -9.01 -2.41 -2.49
N GLY A 133 -8.34 -3.10 -1.56
CA GLY A 133 -8.43 -4.53 -1.34
C GLY A 133 -8.23 -4.86 0.14
N VAL A 134 -8.47 -6.12 0.49
CA VAL A 134 -8.24 -6.62 1.86
C VAL A 134 -7.20 -7.74 1.80
N MET A 135 -6.19 -7.63 2.64
CA MET A 135 -5.14 -8.61 2.82
C MET A 135 -5.30 -9.27 4.19
N SER A 136 -5.31 -10.60 4.23
CA SER A 136 -5.21 -11.35 5.48
C SER A 136 -3.74 -11.38 5.91
N ALA A 137 -3.43 -10.75 7.03
CA ALA A 137 -2.08 -10.60 7.54
C ALA A 137 -2.02 -11.11 8.99
N PRO A 138 -2.18 -12.43 9.22
CA PRO A 138 -2.18 -13.00 10.57
C PRO A 138 -0.90 -12.63 11.32
N GLN A 139 -1.05 -12.22 12.58
CA GLN A 139 0.05 -11.88 13.46
C GLN A 139 0.11 -12.86 14.65
N ASP A 140 1.23 -12.85 15.36
CA ASP A 140 1.34 -13.59 16.62
C ASP A 140 0.24 -13.16 17.59
N ARG A 141 -0.60 -14.11 17.99
CA ARG A 141 -1.79 -13.93 18.86
C ARG A 141 -2.94 -13.13 18.25
N LEU A 142 -2.85 -12.70 16.98
CA LEU A 142 -3.93 -12.03 16.23
C LEU A 142 -4.12 -12.74 14.87
N PRO A 143 -4.69 -13.97 14.86
CA PRO A 143 -4.79 -14.79 13.65
C PRO A 143 -5.72 -14.22 12.58
N ASP A 144 -6.70 -13.40 12.99
CA ASP A 144 -7.70 -12.82 12.10
C ASP A 144 -7.34 -11.41 11.59
N TRP A 145 -6.11 -10.94 11.88
CA TRP A 145 -5.66 -9.60 11.53
C TRP A 145 -5.72 -9.34 10.02
N LYS A 146 -6.44 -8.27 9.65
CA LYS A 146 -6.68 -7.86 8.27
C LYS A 146 -6.21 -6.45 8.04
N VAL A 147 -5.67 -6.22 6.86
CA VAL A 147 -5.15 -4.93 6.45
C VAL A 147 -5.88 -4.49 5.18
N ALA A 148 -6.46 -3.30 5.23
CA ALA A 148 -7.02 -2.65 4.08
C ALA A 148 -5.87 -2.05 3.26
N VAL A 149 -5.68 -2.54 2.03
CA VAL A 149 -4.69 -2.03 1.10
C VAL A 149 -5.36 -0.99 0.21
N VAL A 150 -4.93 0.26 0.33
CA VAL A 150 -5.43 1.38 -0.47
C VAL A 150 -4.29 1.84 -1.38
N SER A 151 -4.45 1.63 -2.69
CA SER A 151 -3.49 2.11 -3.68
C SER A 151 -3.98 3.39 -4.33
N ILE A 152 -3.10 4.38 -4.34
CA ILE A 152 -3.31 5.70 -4.90
C ILE A 152 -2.24 5.91 -5.96
N THR A 153 -2.64 6.06 -7.22
CA THR A 153 -1.69 6.20 -8.32
C THR A 153 -2.07 7.35 -9.25
N PRO A 154 -1.13 8.20 -9.69
CA PRO A 154 -1.44 9.24 -10.67
C PRO A 154 -1.79 8.63 -12.01
N ARG A 155 -2.95 9.01 -12.56
CA ARG A 155 -3.40 8.55 -13.89
C ARG A 155 -2.46 8.97 -15.01
N LEU A 156 -1.75 10.09 -14.82
CA LEU A 156 -0.81 10.62 -15.81
C LEU A 156 0.41 9.71 -15.98
N THR A 157 0.92 9.13 -14.89
CA THR A 157 2.13 8.30 -14.90
C THR A 157 1.81 6.81 -15.02
N ASP A 158 0.63 6.37 -14.55
CA ASP A 158 0.13 5.00 -14.73
C ASP A 158 -1.37 4.99 -15.09
N PRO A 159 -1.72 5.22 -16.38
CA PRO A 159 -3.10 5.12 -16.85
C PRO A 159 -3.69 3.70 -16.72
N GLY A 160 -2.82 2.68 -16.67
CA GLY A 160 -3.20 1.27 -16.56
C GLY A 160 -3.67 0.89 -15.16
N ALA A 161 -3.36 1.69 -14.14
CA ALA A 161 -3.74 1.46 -12.75
C ALA A 161 -5.23 1.14 -12.59
N ALA A 162 -6.11 1.84 -13.30
CA ALA A 162 -7.56 1.66 -13.18
C ALA A 162 -8.06 0.25 -13.57
N LYS A 163 -7.28 -0.52 -14.34
CA LYS A 163 -7.62 -1.88 -14.76
C LYS A 163 -6.94 -2.97 -13.91
N ARG A 164 -6.10 -2.56 -12.95
CA ARG A 164 -5.33 -3.49 -12.11
C ARG A 164 -6.28 -4.24 -11.18
N ARG A 165 -6.15 -5.58 -11.18
CA ARG A 165 -6.96 -6.49 -10.36
C ARG A 165 -6.23 -7.01 -9.13
N HIS A 166 -4.91 -6.93 -9.12
CA HIS A 166 -4.08 -7.40 -8.03
C HIS A 166 -2.94 -6.42 -7.75
N LEU A 167 -2.59 -6.25 -6.48
CA LEU A 167 -1.37 -5.60 -6.03
C LEU A 167 -0.48 -6.62 -5.33
N MET A 168 0.83 -6.56 -5.59
CA MET A 168 1.79 -7.35 -4.85
C MET A 168 2.17 -6.56 -3.60
N VAL A 169 1.88 -7.11 -2.42
CA VAL A 169 2.16 -6.47 -1.14
C VAL A 169 3.16 -7.32 -0.37
N ASP A 170 4.24 -6.71 0.09
CA ASP A 170 5.21 -7.38 0.96
C ASP A 170 4.62 -7.59 2.36
N ARG A 171 4.48 -8.84 2.80
CA ARG A 171 3.93 -9.18 4.13
C ARG A 171 4.68 -8.50 5.28
N ARG A 172 5.96 -8.15 5.10
CA ARG A 172 6.77 -7.50 6.13
C ARG A 172 6.33 -6.07 6.41
N VAL A 173 5.77 -5.36 5.42
CA VAL A 173 5.32 -3.96 5.63
C VAL A 173 4.02 -3.86 6.42
N VAL A 174 3.32 -4.99 6.59
CA VAL A 174 2.09 -5.09 7.37
C VAL A 174 2.24 -5.93 8.64
N ALA A 175 3.47 -6.39 8.94
CA ALA A 175 3.77 -7.11 10.16
C ALA A 175 3.83 -6.16 11.35
N LEU A 176 3.22 -6.54 12.47
CA LEU A 176 3.37 -5.80 13.72
C LEU A 176 4.81 -5.97 14.25
N PRO A 177 5.37 -4.93 14.91
CA PRO A 177 6.67 -5.06 15.54
C PRO A 177 6.66 -6.23 16.53
N ALA A 178 7.65 -7.13 16.45
CA ALA A 178 7.82 -8.17 17.44
C ALA A 178 8.02 -7.50 18.81
N ARG A 179 7.08 -7.74 19.74
CA ARG A 179 7.27 -7.28 21.12
C ARG A 179 8.43 -8.07 21.72
N SER A 180 9.57 -7.42 21.92
CA SER A 180 10.65 -7.98 22.73
C SER A 180 10.09 -8.31 24.10
N SER A 181 10.11 -9.59 24.47
CA SER A 181 9.77 -10.07 25.80
C SER A 181 10.72 -9.40 26.80
N ALA A 182 10.22 -8.39 27.53
CA ALA A 182 10.88 -7.93 28.73
C ALA A 182 11.03 -9.15 29.65
N THR A 183 12.27 -9.55 29.87
CA THR A 183 12.66 -10.64 30.78
C THR A 183 12.81 -10.07 32.17
#